data_AF-A0A7Z9GZ08-F1
#
_entry.id   AF-A0A7Z9GZ08-F1
#
_cell.length_a   1.000
_cell.length_b   1.000
_cell.length_c   1.000
_cell.angle_alpha   90.00
_cell.angle_beta   90.00
_cell.angle_gamma   90.00
#
_symmetry.space_group_name_H-M   'P 1'
#
loop_
_entity.id
_entity.type
_entity.pdbx_description
1 polymer ?
#
loop_
_entity_poly.entity_id
_entity_poly.type
_entity_poly.pdbx_seq_one_letter_code
_entity_poly.pdbx_strand_id
1 'polypeptide(L)'
;NGFDSYFGIPYSNDMDRVQTAPRGRTAFLKPKIEYWNVPLMKNNSIIERPAQQTTITRRYTEAAIEFIEKKKDQPFFLYLPHSLPHVPLFRSPAFAGQSRRGLYGDVIEEIDWSVGQVLNTLKRCGIDQHTLVFFTSDNGPWLIFNEHGGSAGLLRDGKGSTWEGGMREPTLAWWPGTIKAGSVSAAVSSTMDIYATALNQAAIPLPKDRTLDSYDLTPVLTGTGTSGRKLLFYYRGYRLMAVRKGPWKMHLMTQNAYGQKDPVKHDPPQLYHLEHDPGENYELGKQHPEVITDLMQDIKKHQQALKPAPSQLEL
;
A
#
# COMPACT_ATOMS: atom_id res chain seq x y z
N ASN A 1 18.80 1.57 6.54
CA ASN A 1 17.68 1.99 5.67
C ASN A 1 17.73 1.30 4.31
N GLY A 2 18.88 0.85 3.79
CA GLY A 2 18.96 0.10 2.53
C GLY A 2 18.95 0.98 1.27
N PHE A 3 19.13 2.30 1.43
CA PHE A 3 19.17 3.30 0.37
C PHE A 3 20.45 4.14 0.49
N ASP A 4 20.90 4.71 -0.63
CA ASP A 4 22.06 5.62 -0.67
C ASP A 4 21.86 6.89 0.18
N SER A 5 20.59 7.31 0.32
CA SER A 5 20.21 8.46 1.14
C SER A 5 18.80 8.30 1.68
N TYR A 6 18.49 9.03 2.76
CA TYR A 6 17.18 8.99 3.41
C TYR A 6 16.76 10.39 3.85
N PHE A 7 15.49 10.71 3.68
CA PHE A 7 14.88 11.91 4.22
C PHE A 7 13.45 11.59 4.66
N GLY A 8 13.15 11.71 5.94
CA GLY A 8 11.81 11.40 6.44
C GLY A 8 11.72 11.11 7.93
N ILE A 9 10.47 10.89 8.37
CA ILE A 9 10.16 10.30 9.66
C ILE A 9 10.36 8.78 9.53
N PRO A 10 11.20 8.15 10.37
CA PRO A 10 11.66 6.76 10.18
C PRO A 10 10.60 5.68 10.44
N TYR A 11 9.43 6.07 10.89
CA TYR A 11 8.31 5.19 11.27
C TYR A 11 6.99 5.97 11.21
N SER A 12 5.88 5.35 11.60
CA SER A 12 4.56 6.00 11.58
C SER A 12 4.55 7.27 12.43
N ASN A 13 3.87 8.31 11.94
CA ASN A 13 3.95 9.67 12.46
C ASN A 13 3.30 9.88 13.85
N ASP A 14 2.71 8.81 14.41
CA ASP A 14 2.09 8.73 15.73
C ASP A 14 2.92 7.94 16.76
N MET A 15 4.01 7.27 16.37
CA MET A 15 4.70 6.29 17.23
C MET A 15 5.52 6.87 18.39
N ASP A 16 5.81 8.18 18.40
CA ASP A 16 6.51 8.86 19.51
C ASP A 16 5.56 9.85 20.21
N ARG A 17 4.46 9.34 20.78
CA ARG A 17 3.46 10.16 21.48
C ARG A 17 3.96 10.58 22.86
N VAL A 18 3.89 11.88 23.17
CA VAL A 18 4.27 12.37 24.50
C VAL A 18 3.23 12.01 25.56
N GLN A 19 3.68 11.77 26.79
CA GLN A 19 2.81 11.35 27.91
C GLN A 19 1.74 12.39 28.28
N THR A 20 2.00 13.67 28.02
CA THR A 20 1.09 14.80 28.30
C THR A 20 0.01 14.97 27.23
N ALA A 21 0.06 14.24 26.12
CA ALA A 21 -0.94 14.34 25.07
C ALA A 21 -2.32 13.85 25.56
N PRO A 22 -3.44 14.46 25.13
CA PRO A 22 -4.79 14.05 25.52
C PRO A 22 -5.03 12.57 25.26
N ARG A 23 -5.55 11.81 26.23
CA ARG A 23 -5.74 10.34 26.13
C ARG A 23 -6.71 9.91 25.03
N GLY A 24 -6.64 8.62 24.67
CA GLY A 24 -7.52 8.03 23.67
C GLY A 24 -7.36 8.66 22.29
N ARG A 25 -8.46 8.76 21.54
CA ARG A 25 -8.51 9.30 20.18
C ARG A 25 -8.46 10.83 20.12
N THR A 26 -8.60 11.53 21.24
CA THR A 26 -8.65 13.00 21.27
C THR A 26 -7.40 13.64 20.63
N ALA A 27 -6.21 13.11 20.92
CA ALA A 27 -4.96 13.58 20.31
C ALA A 27 -4.88 13.35 18.79
N PHE A 28 -5.60 12.36 18.25
CA PHE A 28 -5.64 12.09 16.81
C PHE A 28 -6.69 12.94 16.08
N LEU A 29 -7.83 13.20 16.73
CA LEU A 29 -8.94 13.99 16.15
C LEU A 29 -8.69 15.50 16.21
N LYS A 30 -7.90 15.97 17.18
CA LYS A 30 -7.47 17.37 17.29
C LYS A 30 -5.94 17.40 17.40
N PRO A 31 -5.24 17.02 16.33
CA PRO A 31 -3.81 16.81 16.42
C PRO A 31 -3.08 18.14 16.58
N LYS A 32 -2.08 18.12 17.46
CA LYS A 32 -1.10 19.19 17.60
C LYS A 32 0.30 18.59 17.53
N ILE A 33 1.25 19.39 17.10
CA ILE A 33 2.62 18.92 16.84
C ILE A 33 3.28 18.49 18.15
N GLU A 34 3.05 19.24 19.23
CA GLU A 34 3.58 18.94 20.56
C GLU A 34 3.10 17.61 21.14
N TYR A 35 2.09 16.97 20.54
CA TYR A 35 1.63 15.65 20.98
C TYR A 35 2.52 14.51 20.48
N TRP A 36 3.39 14.77 19.49
CA TRP A 36 4.15 13.74 18.77
C TRP A 36 5.62 14.18 18.63
N ASN A 37 6.50 13.59 19.42
CA ASN A 37 7.93 13.87 19.45
C ASN A 37 8.73 13.14 18.35
N VAL A 38 8.08 12.84 17.23
CA VAL A 38 8.69 12.10 16.12
C VAL A 38 9.84 12.90 15.50
N PRO A 39 10.98 12.27 15.16
CA PRO A 39 12.10 12.95 14.53
C PRO A 39 11.88 13.08 13.02
N LEU A 40 12.37 14.16 12.43
CA LEU A 40 12.70 14.19 11.01
C LEU A 40 14.17 13.91 10.84
N MET A 41 14.50 12.92 10.01
CA MET A 41 15.88 12.53 9.75
C MET A 41 16.33 12.92 8.35
N LYS A 42 17.61 13.22 8.23
CA LYS A 42 18.36 13.23 6.98
C LYS A 42 19.52 12.25 7.14
N ASN A 43 19.51 11.19 6.36
CA ASN A 43 20.38 10.03 6.50
C ASN A 43 20.31 9.48 7.94
N ASN A 44 21.43 9.52 8.67
CA ASN A 44 21.54 9.00 10.04
C ASN A 44 21.43 10.10 11.11
N SER A 45 21.12 11.34 10.73
CA SER A 45 21.08 12.49 11.63
C SER A 45 19.65 12.99 11.82
N ILE A 46 19.27 13.26 13.06
CA ILE A 46 18.04 13.99 13.39
C ILE A 46 18.29 15.47 13.07
N ILE A 47 17.47 16.04 12.19
CA ILE A 47 17.57 17.45 11.81
C ILE A 47 16.48 18.31 12.46
N GLU A 48 15.42 17.70 12.99
CA GLU A 48 14.31 18.40 13.64
C GLU A 48 13.55 17.43 14.56
N ARG A 49 13.17 17.90 15.76
CA ARG A 49 12.37 17.14 16.73
C ARG A 49 11.68 18.08 17.73
N PRO A 50 10.34 18.06 17.87
CA PRO A 50 9.38 17.30 17.07
C PRO A 50 9.38 17.76 15.61
N ALA A 51 9.11 16.86 14.68
CA ALA A 51 8.95 17.21 13.26
C ALA A 51 7.70 18.10 13.05
N GLN A 52 7.83 19.15 12.24
CA GLN A 52 6.78 20.05 11.80
C GLN A 52 5.86 19.33 10.78
N GLN A 53 4.99 18.47 11.29
CA GLN A 53 4.18 17.56 10.48
C GLN A 53 3.24 18.28 9.49
N THR A 54 2.84 19.53 9.75
CA THR A 54 2.04 20.34 8.79
C THR A 54 2.80 20.70 7.52
N THR A 55 4.10 20.43 7.45
CA THR A 55 4.92 20.70 6.25
C THR A 55 5.52 19.43 5.66
N ILE A 56 5.21 18.25 6.22
CA ILE A 56 5.95 17.03 5.94
C ILE A 56 5.77 16.57 4.48
N THR A 57 4.55 16.66 3.94
CA THR A 57 4.26 16.33 2.54
C THR A 57 5.11 17.20 1.62
N ARG A 58 5.03 18.53 1.76
CA ARG A 58 5.86 19.47 0.99
C ARG A 58 7.36 19.17 1.09
N ARG A 59 7.88 18.91 2.29
CA ARG A 59 9.32 18.63 2.47
C ARG A 59 9.75 17.33 1.80
N TYR A 60 8.89 16.31 1.81
CA TYR A 60 9.16 15.07 1.08
C TYR A 60 9.13 15.32 -0.44
N THR A 61 8.17 16.12 -0.92
CA THR A 61 8.10 16.55 -2.32
C THR A 61 9.37 17.29 -2.74
N GLU A 62 9.83 18.26 -1.96
CA GLU A 62 11.05 19.03 -2.24
C GLU A 62 12.30 18.13 -2.27
N ALA A 63 12.44 17.20 -1.33
CA ALA A 63 13.54 16.25 -1.32
C ALA A 63 13.51 15.30 -2.53
N ALA A 64 12.32 14.87 -2.95
CA ALA A 64 12.14 14.05 -4.16
C ALA A 64 12.52 14.83 -5.44
N ILE A 65 12.12 16.09 -5.55
CA ILE A 65 12.48 16.96 -6.68
C ILE A 65 14.01 17.14 -6.74
N GLU A 66 14.63 17.52 -5.62
CA GLU A 66 16.09 17.70 -5.53
C GLU A 66 16.83 16.42 -5.95
N PHE A 67 16.35 15.27 -5.47
CA PHE A 67 16.91 13.97 -5.83
C PHE A 67 16.82 13.70 -7.34
N ILE A 68 15.63 13.88 -7.94
CA ILE A 68 15.41 13.66 -9.38
C ILE A 68 16.31 14.58 -10.21
N GLU A 69 16.35 15.88 -9.89
CA GLU A 69 17.18 16.85 -10.61
C GLU A 69 18.67 16.50 -10.55
N LYS A 70 19.14 16.05 -9.39
CA LYS A 70 20.52 15.61 -9.19
C LYS A 70 20.84 14.29 -9.90
N LYS A 71 19.85 13.42 -10.05
CA LYS A 71 20.01 12.06 -10.58
C LYS A 71 19.59 11.90 -12.03
N LYS A 72 19.05 12.94 -12.68
CA LYS A 72 18.51 12.87 -14.05
C LYS A 72 19.46 12.27 -15.11
N ASP A 73 20.77 12.33 -14.90
CA ASP A 73 21.79 11.81 -15.84
C ASP A 73 22.21 10.36 -15.52
N GLN A 74 21.57 9.70 -14.55
CA GLN A 74 21.82 8.31 -14.18
C GLN A 74 20.52 7.58 -13.80
N PRO A 75 20.45 6.23 -13.93
CA PRO A 75 19.34 5.48 -13.38
C PRO A 75 19.20 5.71 -11.87
N PHE A 76 17.96 5.79 -11.40
CA PHE A 76 17.66 5.94 -9.97
C PHE A 76 16.44 5.11 -9.56
N PHE A 77 16.36 4.81 -8.27
CA PHE A 77 15.17 4.28 -7.63
C PHE A 77 14.77 5.23 -6.50
N LEU A 78 13.59 5.84 -6.62
CA LEU A 78 13.01 6.72 -5.61
C LEU A 78 11.84 6.01 -4.94
N TYR A 79 11.95 5.80 -3.64
CA TYR A 79 10.84 5.36 -2.80
C TYR A 79 10.35 6.55 -1.97
N LEU A 80 9.12 6.99 -2.23
CA LEU A 80 8.49 8.17 -1.62
C LEU A 80 7.27 7.76 -0.78
N PRO A 81 7.46 7.11 0.39
CA PRO A 81 6.34 6.78 1.28
C PRO A 81 5.93 8.02 2.07
N HIS A 82 4.86 8.69 1.64
CA HIS A 82 4.28 9.76 2.46
C HIS A 82 3.85 9.22 3.83
N SER A 83 4.14 9.96 4.90
CA SER A 83 3.70 9.60 6.26
C SER A 83 2.19 9.81 6.43
N LEU A 84 1.59 10.60 5.56
CA LEU A 84 0.16 10.88 5.47
C LEU A 84 -0.43 10.05 4.31
N PRO A 85 -1.71 9.63 4.35
CA PRO A 85 -2.79 10.14 5.19
C PRO A 85 -3.00 9.36 6.50
N HIS A 86 -1.97 8.71 7.04
CA HIS A 86 -2.08 8.08 8.36
C HIS A 86 -2.44 9.13 9.42
N VAL A 87 -3.31 8.77 10.36
CA VAL A 87 -3.67 9.63 11.49
C VAL A 87 -2.51 9.65 12.51
N PRO A 88 -2.22 10.77 13.18
CA PRO A 88 -2.88 12.08 13.11
C PRO A 88 -2.70 12.77 11.77
N LEU A 89 -3.77 13.42 11.29
CA LEU A 89 -3.75 14.14 10.02
C LEU A 89 -3.15 15.53 10.19
N PHE A 90 -2.17 15.85 9.35
CA PHE A 90 -1.58 17.18 9.25
C PHE A 90 -1.56 17.61 7.78
N ARG A 91 -1.73 18.91 7.54
CA ARG A 91 -1.75 19.54 6.23
C ARG A 91 -1.17 20.93 6.30
N SER A 92 -0.58 21.41 5.22
CA SER A 92 -0.06 22.77 5.16
C SER A 92 -1.18 23.80 5.07
N PRO A 93 -0.90 25.08 5.40
CA PRO A 93 -1.91 26.15 5.31
C PRO A 93 -2.53 26.31 3.92
N ALA A 94 -1.80 25.98 2.86
CA ALA A 94 -2.27 26.10 1.47
C ALA A 94 -3.46 25.18 1.17
N PHE A 95 -3.54 24.03 1.85
CA PHE A 95 -4.60 23.03 1.64
C PHE A 95 -5.67 23.05 2.74
N ALA A 96 -5.52 23.88 3.78
CA ALA A 96 -6.46 23.89 4.89
C ALA A 96 -7.87 24.38 4.46
N GLY A 97 -8.87 23.51 4.60
CA GLY A 97 -10.27 23.83 4.31
C GLY A 97 -10.60 23.91 2.82
N GLN A 98 -9.75 23.38 1.95
CA GLN A 98 -9.99 23.36 0.50
C GLN A 98 -10.91 22.21 0.10
N SER A 99 -10.77 21.06 0.77
CA SER A 99 -11.49 19.87 0.37
C SER A 99 -12.89 19.79 0.95
N ARG A 100 -13.83 19.38 0.11
CA ARG A 100 -15.20 19.03 0.55
C ARG A 100 -15.23 17.86 1.51
N ARG A 101 -14.16 17.06 1.57
CA ARG A 101 -14.02 15.91 2.48
C ARG A 101 -13.30 16.29 3.79
N GLY A 102 -13.25 17.58 4.10
CA GLY A 102 -12.65 18.10 5.33
C GLY A 102 -11.17 17.75 5.45
N LEU A 103 -10.69 17.59 6.68
CA LEU A 103 -9.27 17.42 6.99
C LEU A 103 -8.62 16.23 6.25
N TYR A 104 -9.30 15.09 6.12
CA TYR A 104 -8.76 13.96 5.36
C TYR A 104 -8.62 14.31 3.87
N GLY A 105 -9.62 15.00 3.31
CA GLY A 105 -9.57 15.50 1.94
C GLY A 105 -8.42 16.47 1.69
N ASP A 106 -8.21 17.45 2.58
CA ASP A 106 -7.11 18.42 2.49
C ASP A 106 -5.75 17.70 2.40
N VAL A 107 -5.57 16.64 3.19
CA VAL A 107 -4.35 15.83 3.18
C VAL A 107 -4.19 15.07 1.87
N ILE A 108 -5.26 14.50 1.33
CA ILE A 108 -5.23 13.80 0.05
C ILE A 108 -4.93 14.76 -1.10
N GLU A 109 -5.51 15.97 -1.10
CA GLU A 109 -5.24 17.01 -2.11
C GLU A 109 -3.77 17.48 -2.05
N GLU A 110 -3.16 17.57 -0.86
CA GLU A 110 -1.74 17.88 -0.73
C GLU A 110 -0.83 16.74 -1.25
N ILE A 111 -1.23 15.48 -1.06
CA ILE A 111 -0.53 14.31 -1.64
C ILE A 111 -0.68 14.30 -3.17
N ASP A 112 -1.87 14.58 -3.69
CA ASP A 112 -2.12 14.69 -5.14
C ASP A 112 -1.24 15.80 -5.76
N TRP A 113 -1.18 16.97 -5.14
CA TRP A 113 -0.26 18.04 -5.53
C TRP A 113 1.20 17.56 -5.53
N SER A 114 1.64 16.85 -4.49
CA SER A 114 3.00 16.31 -4.38
C SER A 114 3.35 15.39 -5.57
N VAL A 115 2.44 14.46 -5.91
CA VAL A 115 2.59 13.58 -7.08
C VAL A 115 2.70 14.41 -8.36
N GLY A 116 1.85 15.44 -8.51
CA GLY A 116 1.91 16.38 -9.62
C GLY A 116 3.28 17.06 -9.76
N GLN A 117 3.89 17.49 -8.66
CA GLN A 117 5.23 18.10 -8.68
C GLN A 117 6.32 17.12 -9.12
N VAL A 118 6.26 15.87 -8.68
CA VAL A 118 7.18 14.81 -9.11
C VAL A 118 7.06 14.58 -10.61
N LEU A 119 5.85 14.36 -11.12
CA LEU A 119 5.62 14.12 -12.56
C LEU A 119 6.03 15.33 -13.42
N ASN A 120 5.76 16.55 -12.97
CA ASN A 120 6.18 17.77 -13.66
C ASN A 120 7.70 17.91 -13.68
N THR A 121 8.39 17.50 -12.61
CA THR A 121 9.85 17.52 -12.55
C THR A 121 10.45 16.52 -13.52
N LEU A 122 9.92 15.30 -13.63
CA LEU A 122 10.34 14.32 -14.62
C LEU A 122 10.25 14.86 -16.06
N LYS A 123 9.12 15.51 -16.39
CA LYS A 123 8.91 16.17 -17.69
C LYS A 123 9.89 17.31 -17.93
N ARG A 124 10.08 18.20 -16.94
CA ARG A 124 11.01 19.33 -17.03
C ARG A 124 12.46 18.88 -17.20
N CYS A 125 12.83 17.77 -16.58
CA CYS A 125 14.15 17.16 -16.76
C CYS A 125 14.28 16.36 -18.07
N GLY A 126 13.20 16.17 -18.83
CA GLY A 126 13.21 15.42 -20.10
C GLY A 126 13.41 13.91 -19.95
N ILE A 127 13.08 13.35 -18.79
CA ILE A 127 13.32 11.92 -18.46
C ILE A 127 12.02 11.14 -18.21
N ASP A 128 10.87 11.73 -18.48
CA ASP A 128 9.55 11.12 -18.26
C ASP A 128 9.36 9.83 -19.05
N GLN A 129 9.76 9.79 -20.33
CA GLN A 129 9.68 8.57 -21.16
C GLN A 129 10.64 7.45 -20.71
N HIS A 130 11.59 7.76 -19.83
CA HIS A 130 12.56 6.81 -19.28
C HIS A 130 12.33 6.52 -17.79
N THR A 131 11.18 6.93 -17.25
CA THR A 131 10.84 6.73 -15.84
C THR A 131 9.50 6.01 -15.70
N LEU A 132 9.53 4.82 -15.13
CA LEU A 132 8.33 4.11 -14.68
C LEU A 132 7.95 4.58 -13.27
N VAL A 133 6.74 5.14 -13.13
CA VAL A 133 6.18 5.59 -11.85
C VAL A 133 5.04 4.68 -11.45
N PHE A 134 5.10 4.14 -10.23
CA PHE A 134 3.97 3.47 -9.57
C PHE A 134 3.42 4.35 -8.45
N PHE A 135 2.10 4.45 -8.36
CA PHE A 135 1.39 5.02 -7.22
C PHE A 135 0.46 3.96 -6.64
N THR A 136 0.56 3.69 -5.34
CA THR A 136 -0.29 2.70 -4.64
C THR A 136 -0.36 3.00 -3.13
N SER A 137 -1.08 2.17 -2.37
CA SER A 137 -1.18 2.26 -0.91
C SER A 137 -0.65 0.98 -0.23
N ASP A 138 -0.38 1.04 1.07
CA ASP A 138 0.15 -0.07 1.86
C ASP A 138 -0.95 -1.01 2.40
N ASN A 139 -2.14 -0.46 2.66
CA ASN A 139 -3.32 -1.17 3.13
C ASN A 139 -4.58 -0.31 2.92
N GLY A 140 -5.75 -0.96 3.07
CA GLY A 140 -7.04 -0.30 3.04
C GLY A 140 -7.24 0.78 4.12
N PRO A 141 -8.35 1.52 4.07
CA PRO A 141 -8.59 2.66 4.93
C PRO A 141 -8.79 2.28 6.40
N TRP A 142 -8.37 3.16 7.31
CA TRP A 142 -8.64 3.00 8.73
C TRP A 142 -10.05 3.47 9.12
N LEU A 143 -11.06 2.65 8.79
CA LEU A 143 -12.48 3.02 8.84
C LEU A 143 -12.97 3.48 10.22
N ILE A 144 -12.35 3.04 11.32
CA ILE A 144 -12.77 3.44 12.67
C ILE A 144 -12.54 4.93 12.96
N PHE A 145 -11.79 5.64 12.12
CA PHE A 145 -11.58 7.08 12.21
C PHE A 145 -12.62 7.89 11.42
N ASN A 146 -13.64 7.25 10.86
CA ASN A 146 -14.77 7.90 10.17
C ASN A 146 -14.29 8.94 9.15
N GLU A 147 -14.66 10.21 9.30
CA GLU A 147 -14.29 11.33 8.41
C GLU A 147 -12.78 11.61 8.39
N HIS A 148 -12.04 11.15 9.41
CA HIS A 148 -10.57 11.23 9.47
C HIS A 148 -9.91 9.96 8.89
N GLY A 149 -10.69 9.02 8.38
CA GLY A 149 -10.24 7.82 7.68
C GLY A 149 -10.52 7.85 6.19
N GLY A 150 -9.90 6.92 5.47
CA GLY A 150 -10.15 6.68 4.04
C GLY A 150 -11.52 6.03 3.77
N SER A 151 -11.79 5.71 2.51
CA SER A 151 -12.98 4.95 2.09
C SER A 151 -12.56 3.74 1.29
N ALA A 152 -13.22 2.60 1.51
CA ALA A 152 -13.01 1.37 0.73
C ALA A 152 -13.92 1.33 -0.51
N GLY A 153 -14.73 2.38 -0.73
CA GLY A 153 -15.73 2.42 -1.77
C GLY A 153 -16.76 1.31 -1.59
N LEU A 154 -16.92 0.47 -2.60
CA LEU A 154 -17.83 -0.67 -2.60
C LEU A 154 -17.28 -1.92 -1.90
N LEU A 155 -16.00 -1.91 -1.52
CA LEU A 155 -15.31 -3.07 -0.98
C LEU A 155 -15.62 -3.21 0.52
N ARG A 156 -15.59 -4.45 1.00
CA ARG A 156 -15.92 -4.78 2.38
C ARG A 156 -14.76 -4.49 3.33
N ASP A 157 -15.08 -3.82 4.44
CA ASP A 157 -14.18 -3.54 5.57
C ASP A 157 -12.93 -2.72 5.20
N GLY A 158 -11.91 -2.66 6.07
CA GLY A 158 -10.73 -1.82 5.90
C GLY A 158 -9.46 -2.36 6.58
N LYS A 159 -8.55 -1.44 6.91
CA LYS A 159 -7.22 -1.70 7.50
C LYS A 159 -7.24 -2.77 8.57
N GLY A 160 -6.44 -3.83 8.39
CA GLY A 160 -6.30 -4.92 9.35
C GLY A 160 -7.26 -6.10 9.15
N SER A 161 -8.17 -6.03 8.18
CA SER A 161 -8.94 -7.18 7.71
C SER A 161 -8.33 -7.80 6.45
N THR A 162 -8.76 -9.01 6.11
CA THR A 162 -8.44 -9.69 4.83
C THR A 162 -9.61 -9.71 3.85
N TRP A 163 -10.63 -8.88 4.11
CA TRP A 163 -11.67 -8.54 3.14
C TRP A 163 -11.08 -7.64 2.04
N GLU A 164 -11.74 -7.52 0.88
CA GLU A 164 -11.20 -6.75 -0.24
C GLU A 164 -10.90 -5.30 0.13
N GLY A 165 -11.69 -4.67 0.99
CA GLY A 165 -11.47 -3.29 1.41
C GLY A 165 -10.24 -3.12 2.31
N GLY A 166 -9.65 -4.19 2.85
CA GLY A 166 -8.44 -4.14 3.67
C GLY A 166 -7.13 -4.30 2.89
N MET A 167 -7.16 -4.89 1.69
CA MET A 167 -5.95 -5.29 0.94
C MET A 167 -6.02 -5.07 -0.59
N ARG A 168 -7.12 -4.56 -1.14
CA ARG A 168 -7.22 -4.18 -2.57
C ARG A 168 -7.05 -2.67 -2.68
N GLU A 169 -5.90 -2.25 -3.18
CA GLU A 169 -5.48 -0.85 -3.17
C GLU A 169 -5.63 -0.15 -4.53
N PRO A 170 -5.88 1.17 -4.56
CA PRO A 170 -5.75 1.94 -5.78
C PRO A 170 -4.33 1.82 -6.31
N THR A 171 -4.16 1.52 -7.59
CA THR A 171 -2.83 1.41 -8.19
C THR A 171 -2.81 2.04 -9.57
N LEU A 172 -1.86 2.96 -9.79
CA LEU A 172 -1.60 3.59 -11.09
C LEU A 172 -0.15 3.29 -11.49
N ALA A 173 0.04 3.00 -12.78
CA ALA A 173 1.36 2.94 -13.39
C ALA A 173 1.42 3.97 -14.52
N TRP A 174 2.51 4.74 -14.56
CA TRP A 174 2.70 5.81 -15.52
C TRP A 174 4.10 5.71 -16.13
N TRP A 175 4.14 5.60 -17.46
CA TRP A 175 5.38 5.51 -18.23
C TRP A 175 5.12 5.93 -19.68
N PRO A 176 5.19 7.24 -19.99
CA PRO A 176 4.88 7.77 -21.32
C PRO A 176 5.70 7.11 -22.42
N GLY A 177 5.06 6.81 -23.56
CA GLY A 177 5.70 6.11 -24.68
C GLY A 177 5.77 4.58 -24.53
N THR A 178 5.58 4.05 -23.33
CA THR A 178 5.62 2.60 -23.05
C THR A 178 4.27 2.05 -22.60
N ILE A 179 3.61 2.70 -21.65
CA ILE A 179 2.26 2.34 -21.20
C ILE A 179 1.24 3.13 -22.02
N LYS A 180 0.25 2.42 -22.60
CA LYS A 180 -0.86 3.06 -23.33
C LYS A 180 -1.68 3.93 -22.35
N ALA A 181 -1.72 5.24 -22.61
CA ALA A 181 -2.47 6.18 -21.80
C ALA A 181 -3.97 5.83 -21.71
N GLY A 182 -4.57 6.00 -20.53
CA GLY A 182 -5.99 5.75 -20.28
C GLY A 182 -6.40 4.27 -20.36
N SER A 183 -5.45 3.34 -20.39
CA SER A 183 -5.75 1.91 -20.34
C SER A 183 -6.07 1.44 -18.92
N VAL A 184 -6.84 0.35 -18.82
CA VAL A 184 -7.19 -0.34 -17.58
C VAL A 184 -6.86 -1.81 -17.74
N SER A 185 -6.28 -2.42 -16.70
CA SER A 185 -6.01 -3.86 -16.66
C SER A 185 -6.72 -4.49 -15.47
N ALA A 186 -7.41 -5.60 -15.72
CA ALA A 186 -8.02 -6.43 -14.68
C ALA A 186 -7.08 -7.55 -14.17
N ALA A 187 -5.83 -7.57 -14.63
CA ALA A 187 -4.86 -8.57 -14.22
C ALA A 187 -4.63 -8.51 -12.70
N VAL A 188 -4.65 -9.67 -12.04
CA VAL A 188 -4.33 -9.75 -10.60
C VAL A 188 -2.85 -9.48 -10.40
N SER A 189 -2.54 -8.50 -9.56
CA SER A 189 -1.19 -8.10 -9.17
C SER A 189 -1.12 -7.88 -7.66
N SER A 190 0.09 -7.69 -7.15
CA SER A 190 0.40 -7.37 -5.76
C SER A 190 1.46 -6.28 -5.72
N THR A 191 1.52 -5.49 -4.65
CA THR A 191 2.63 -4.57 -4.38
C THR A 191 3.98 -5.30 -4.34
N MET A 192 4.00 -6.59 -4.01
CA MET A 192 5.19 -7.44 -4.11
C MET A 192 5.76 -7.49 -5.53
N ASP A 193 4.92 -7.40 -6.55
CA ASP A 193 5.30 -7.51 -7.97
C ASP A 193 6.16 -6.33 -8.46
N ILE A 194 6.18 -5.22 -7.72
CA ILE A 194 7.08 -4.10 -7.96
C ILE A 194 8.55 -4.56 -7.88
N TYR A 195 8.88 -5.53 -7.02
CA TYR A 195 10.24 -6.04 -6.85
C TYR A 195 10.79 -6.67 -8.14
N ALA A 196 10.13 -7.71 -8.67
CA ALA A 196 10.59 -8.38 -9.89
C ALA A 196 10.49 -7.45 -11.11
N THR A 197 9.46 -6.60 -11.17
CA THR A 197 9.33 -5.61 -12.24
C THR A 197 10.51 -4.64 -12.24
N ALA A 198 10.88 -4.09 -11.07
CA ALA A 198 12.02 -3.16 -10.95
C ALA A 198 13.35 -3.83 -11.31
N LEU A 199 13.60 -5.06 -10.84
CA LEU A 199 14.81 -5.79 -11.19
C LEU A 199 14.89 -6.09 -12.69
N ASN A 200 13.78 -6.49 -13.31
CA ASN A 200 13.72 -6.72 -14.76
C ASN A 200 14.04 -5.43 -15.54
N GLN A 201 13.44 -4.29 -15.16
CA GLN A 201 13.71 -3.00 -15.79
C GLN A 201 15.16 -2.53 -15.60
N ALA A 202 15.80 -2.89 -14.49
CA ALA A 202 17.21 -2.61 -14.22
C ALA A 202 18.17 -3.65 -14.83
N ALA A 203 17.67 -4.66 -15.56
CA ALA A 203 18.44 -5.79 -16.06
C ALA A 203 19.23 -6.55 -14.97
N ILE A 204 18.67 -6.60 -13.75
CA ILE A 204 19.23 -7.31 -12.61
C ILE A 204 18.56 -8.69 -12.51
N PRO A 205 19.32 -9.80 -12.45
CA PRO A 205 18.75 -11.13 -12.32
C PRO A 205 18.04 -11.32 -10.98
N LEU A 206 16.89 -12.02 -11.01
CA LEU A 206 16.20 -12.41 -9.79
C LEU A 206 17.06 -13.35 -8.94
N PRO A 207 17.03 -13.23 -7.60
CA PRO A 207 17.67 -14.19 -6.71
C PRO A 207 17.20 -15.62 -6.97
N LYS A 208 18.14 -16.58 -7.02
CA LYS A 208 17.87 -18.02 -7.23
C LYS A 208 17.93 -18.84 -5.96
N ASP A 209 18.29 -18.22 -4.83
CA ASP A 209 18.50 -18.86 -3.53
C ASP A 209 17.21 -18.95 -2.69
N ARG A 210 16.10 -18.39 -3.19
CA ARG A 210 14.82 -18.33 -2.49
C ARG A 210 13.65 -18.39 -3.47
N THR A 211 12.49 -18.77 -2.96
CA THR A 211 11.22 -18.61 -3.69
C THR A 211 10.79 -17.14 -3.60
N LEU A 212 10.28 -16.60 -4.70
CA LEU A 212 9.75 -15.24 -4.76
C LEU A 212 8.26 -15.29 -5.00
N ASP A 213 7.51 -14.50 -4.23
CA ASP A 213 6.07 -14.27 -4.45
C ASP A 213 5.80 -13.19 -5.50
N SER A 214 6.86 -12.53 -5.99
CA SER A 214 6.83 -11.43 -6.95
C SER A 214 6.89 -11.94 -8.39
N TYR A 215 6.08 -11.34 -9.26
CA TYR A 215 6.06 -11.55 -10.71
C TYR A 215 6.41 -10.26 -11.46
N ASP A 216 6.96 -10.39 -12.66
CA ASP A 216 7.20 -9.23 -13.54
C ASP A 216 5.89 -8.76 -14.19
N LEU A 217 5.54 -7.49 -13.98
CA LEU A 217 4.35 -6.87 -14.55
C LEU A 217 4.59 -6.24 -15.92
N THR A 218 5.82 -6.25 -16.45
CA THR A 218 6.14 -5.63 -17.75
C THR A 218 5.18 -6.04 -18.88
N PRO A 219 4.78 -7.32 -19.03
CA PRO A 219 3.79 -7.70 -20.05
C PRO A 219 2.41 -7.08 -19.84
N VAL A 220 1.99 -6.90 -18.58
CA VAL A 220 0.72 -6.25 -18.22
C VAL A 220 0.79 -4.76 -18.52
N LEU A 221 1.87 -4.09 -18.11
CA LEU A 221 2.08 -2.66 -18.29
C LEU A 221 2.12 -2.26 -19.78
N THR A 222 2.77 -3.08 -20.60
CA THR A 222 2.92 -2.86 -22.05
C THR A 222 1.76 -3.41 -22.88
N GLY A 223 0.79 -4.09 -22.25
CA GLY A 223 -0.33 -4.71 -22.94
C GLY A 223 0.05 -5.88 -23.86
N THR A 224 1.23 -6.46 -23.67
CA THR A 224 1.76 -7.58 -24.47
C THR A 224 1.44 -8.95 -23.86
N GLY A 225 0.92 -9.00 -22.64
CA GLY A 225 0.59 -10.26 -21.96
C GLY A 225 -0.23 -10.10 -20.68
N THR A 226 -0.33 -11.20 -19.94
CA THR A 226 -1.06 -11.26 -18.66
C THR A 226 -0.10 -11.31 -17.48
N SER A 227 -0.63 -11.08 -16.27
CA SER A 227 0.15 -11.32 -15.05
C SER A 227 0.49 -12.81 -14.93
N GLY A 228 1.74 -13.09 -14.55
CA GLY A 228 2.17 -14.44 -14.18
C GLY A 228 1.49 -14.95 -12.90
N ARG A 229 0.90 -14.05 -12.10
CA ARG A 229 0.21 -14.35 -10.85
C ARG A 229 -1.09 -15.11 -11.11
N LYS A 230 -1.18 -16.32 -10.55
CA LYS A 230 -2.42 -17.13 -10.57
C LYS A 230 -3.11 -17.17 -9.21
N LEU A 231 -2.35 -17.03 -8.13
CA LEU A 231 -2.83 -17.08 -6.76
C LEU A 231 -2.41 -15.81 -6.00
N LEU A 232 -3.27 -15.38 -5.09
CA LEU A 232 -2.96 -14.36 -4.10
C LEU A 232 -3.41 -14.85 -2.73
N PHE A 233 -2.49 -14.90 -1.78
CA PHE A 233 -2.74 -15.35 -0.42
C PHE A 233 -2.85 -14.16 0.53
N TYR A 234 -3.84 -14.19 1.41
CA TYR A 234 -4.16 -13.09 2.34
C TYR A 234 -3.86 -13.56 3.75
N TYR A 235 -2.84 -12.96 4.37
CA TYR A 235 -2.40 -13.29 5.71
C TYR A 235 -2.82 -12.21 6.72
N ARG A 236 -3.14 -12.63 7.95
CA ARG A 236 -3.24 -11.77 9.13
C ARG A 236 -2.33 -12.33 10.22
N GLY A 237 -1.20 -11.67 10.46
CA GLY A 237 -0.11 -12.26 11.24
C GLY A 237 0.35 -13.57 10.59
N TYR A 238 0.45 -14.65 11.38
CA TYR A 238 0.85 -15.98 10.86
C TYR A 238 -0.29 -16.78 10.24
N ARG A 239 -1.52 -16.27 10.25
CA ARG A 239 -2.71 -17.01 9.82
C ARG A 239 -3.00 -16.73 8.36
N LEU A 240 -3.04 -17.78 7.54
CA LEU A 240 -3.61 -17.72 6.20
C LEU A 240 -5.13 -17.61 6.33
N MET A 241 -5.68 -16.46 5.97
CA MET A 241 -7.10 -16.16 6.13
C MET A 241 -7.90 -16.48 4.87
N ALA A 242 -7.36 -16.10 3.71
CA ALA A 242 -8.01 -16.28 2.42
C ALA A 242 -7.02 -16.55 1.27
N VAL A 243 -7.54 -17.07 0.17
CA VAL A 243 -6.83 -17.23 -1.10
C VAL A 243 -7.72 -16.75 -2.25
N ARG A 244 -7.13 -16.13 -3.27
CA ARG A 244 -7.81 -15.78 -4.53
C ARG A 244 -7.17 -16.49 -5.71
N LYS A 245 -8.00 -17.04 -6.61
CA LYS A 245 -7.63 -17.60 -7.91
C LYS A 245 -8.61 -17.12 -8.98
N GLY A 246 -8.12 -16.27 -9.89
CA GLY A 246 -9.00 -15.60 -10.86
C GLY A 246 -10.09 -14.76 -10.16
N PRO A 247 -11.37 -14.96 -10.48
CA PRO A 247 -12.46 -14.23 -9.85
C PRO A 247 -12.84 -14.78 -8.47
N TRP A 248 -12.41 -16.00 -8.13
CA TRP A 248 -12.82 -16.67 -6.91
C TRP A 248 -11.92 -16.30 -5.74
N LYS A 249 -12.53 -15.94 -4.60
CA LYS A 249 -11.84 -15.74 -3.33
C LYS A 249 -12.49 -16.61 -2.26
N MET A 250 -11.66 -17.40 -1.60
CA MET A 250 -12.07 -18.33 -0.55
C MET A 250 -11.48 -17.90 0.79
N HIS A 251 -12.33 -17.73 1.81
CA HIS A 251 -11.93 -17.45 3.19
C HIS A 251 -11.99 -18.74 4.01
N LEU A 252 -10.82 -19.18 4.51
CA LEU A 252 -10.70 -20.22 5.53
C LEU A 252 -11.17 -19.71 6.89
N MET A 253 -10.89 -18.43 7.14
CA MET A 253 -11.21 -17.74 8.37
C MET A 253 -11.57 -16.29 8.07
N THR A 254 -12.51 -15.73 8.80
CA THR A 254 -12.86 -14.30 8.69
C THR A 254 -12.64 -13.58 10.01
N GLN A 255 -12.04 -12.40 9.92
CA GLN A 255 -11.93 -11.49 11.05
C GLN A 255 -12.03 -10.05 10.56
N ASN A 256 -13.03 -9.32 11.04
CA ASN A 256 -13.18 -7.91 10.71
C ASN A 256 -11.98 -7.10 11.23
N ALA A 257 -11.78 -5.90 10.66
CA ALA A 257 -10.67 -5.02 10.98
C ALA A 257 -10.59 -4.74 12.49
N TYR A 258 -11.73 -4.35 13.08
CA TYR A 258 -11.86 -4.00 14.49
C TYR A 258 -13.18 -4.54 15.09
N GLY A 259 -13.24 -4.64 16.41
CA GLY A 259 -14.42 -5.11 17.14
C GLY A 259 -14.55 -6.64 17.28
N GLN A 260 -13.75 -7.40 16.53
CA GLN A 260 -13.71 -8.86 16.62
C GLN A 260 -12.37 -9.33 17.21
N LYS A 261 -12.42 -9.94 18.40
CA LYS A 261 -11.23 -10.40 19.13
C LYS A 261 -10.54 -11.57 18.41
N ASP A 262 -11.32 -12.58 18.03
CA ASP A 262 -10.82 -13.84 17.48
C ASP A 262 -11.40 -14.10 16.08
N PRO A 263 -10.61 -14.66 15.15
CA PRO A 263 -11.11 -15.04 13.84
C PRO A 263 -12.11 -16.19 13.94
N VAL A 264 -13.13 -16.16 13.08
CA VAL A 264 -14.09 -17.26 12.92
C VAL A 264 -13.57 -18.18 11.83
N LYS A 265 -13.41 -19.48 12.15
CA LYS A 265 -13.06 -20.52 11.17
C LYS A 265 -14.30 -20.97 10.40
N HIS A 266 -14.13 -21.31 9.14
CA HIS A 266 -15.19 -21.80 8.26
C HIS A 266 -14.88 -23.20 7.77
N ASP A 267 -15.82 -24.12 7.97
CA ASP A 267 -15.78 -25.49 7.45
C ASP A 267 -17.19 -25.91 6.97
N PRO A 268 -17.44 -25.97 5.64
CA PRO A 268 -16.50 -25.64 4.57
C PRO A 268 -16.12 -24.14 4.54
N PRO A 269 -14.99 -23.77 3.91
CA PRO A 269 -14.61 -22.37 3.69
C PRO A 269 -15.70 -21.55 2.98
N GLN A 270 -15.74 -20.23 3.25
CA GLN A 270 -16.63 -19.32 2.53
C GLN A 270 -16.03 -18.99 1.15
N LEU A 271 -16.85 -18.94 0.10
CA LEU A 271 -16.43 -18.65 -1.26
C LEU A 271 -17.21 -17.47 -1.86
N TYR A 272 -16.51 -16.55 -2.52
CA TYR A 272 -17.08 -15.38 -3.19
C TYR A 272 -16.55 -15.23 -4.62
N HIS A 273 -17.38 -14.72 -5.52
CA HIS A 273 -17.02 -14.40 -6.91
C HIS A 273 -16.85 -12.88 -7.09
N LEU A 274 -15.61 -12.40 -7.07
CA LEU A 274 -15.27 -10.96 -6.96
C LEU A 274 -15.60 -10.11 -8.18
N GLU A 275 -15.86 -10.72 -9.34
CA GLU A 275 -16.32 -9.99 -10.54
C GLU A 275 -17.84 -9.76 -10.53
N HIS A 276 -18.60 -10.56 -9.79
CA HIS A 276 -20.05 -10.38 -9.63
C HIS A 276 -20.38 -9.68 -8.32
N ASP A 277 -19.59 -9.95 -7.28
CA ASP A 277 -19.78 -9.46 -5.92
C ASP A 277 -18.43 -9.01 -5.32
N PRO A 278 -17.88 -7.87 -5.79
CA PRO A 278 -16.66 -7.28 -5.22
C PRO A 278 -16.79 -6.87 -3.74
N GLY A 279 -18.02 -6.80 -3.21
CA GLY A 279 -18.29 -6.49 -1.80
C GLY A 279 -18.38 -7.73 -0.89
N GLU A 280 -18.21 -8.96 -1.42
CA GLU A 280 -18.21 -10.19 -0.63
C GLU A 280 -19.47 -10.34 0.27
N ASN A 281 -20.64 -10.08 -0.31
CA ASN A 281 -21.96 -10.12 0.33
C ASN A 281 -22.67 -11.48 0.17
N TYR A 282 -22.43 -12.19 -0.94
CA TYR A 282 -23.15 -13.41 -1.31
C TYR A 282 -22.20 -14.61 -1.30
N GLU A 283 -22.35 -15.46 -0.29
CA GLU A 283 -21.55 -16.69 -0.11
C GLU A 283 -22.02 -17.79 -1.08
N LEU A 284 -21.08 -18.41 -1.80
CA LEU A 284 -21.35 -19.32 -2.91
C LEU A 284 -20.76 -20.74 -2.72
N GLY A 285 -20.13 -21.04 -1.58
CA GLY A 285 -19.35 -22.25 -1.36
C GLY A 285 -20.15 -23.53 -1.47
N LYS A 286 -21.41 -23.52 -1.02
CA LYS A 286 -22.32 -24.68 -1.17
C LYS A 286 -22.67 -24.98 -2.63
N GLN A 287 -22.65 -23.97 -3.51
CA GLN A 287 -22.99 -24.15 -4.94
C GLN A 287 -21.77 -24.53 -5.79
N HIS A 288 -20.55 -24.31 -5.28
CA HIS A 288 -19.29 -24.54 -6.00
C HIS A 288 -18.27 -25.35 -5.19
N PRO A 289 -18.60 -26.57 -4.73
CA PRO A 289 -17.68 -27.42 -3.96
C PRO A 289 -16.41 -27.82 -4.73
N GLU A 290 -16.48 -27.85 -6.06
CA GLU A 290 -15.34 -28.11 -6.95
C GLU A 290 -14.28 -27.00 -6.87
N VAL A 291 -14.70 -25.73 -6.77
CA VAL A 291 -13.80 -24.58 -6.64
C VAL A 291 -13.12 -24.57 -5.27
N ILE A 292 -13.87 -24.88 -4.21
CA ILE A 292 -13.29 -25.06 -2.87
C ILE A 292 -12.23 -26.16 -2.90
N THR A 293 -12.53 -27.31 -3.52
CA THR A 293 -11.59 -28.43 -3.60
C THR A 293 -10.30 -28.05 -4.32
N ASP A 294 -10.39 -27.36 -5.46
CA ASP A 294 -9.23 -26.86 -6.22
C ASP A 294 -8.38 -25.87 -5.40
N LEU A 295 -9.01 -24.88 -4.77
CA LEU A 295 -8.30 -23.90 -3.93
C LEU A 295 -7.66 -24.52 -2.69
N MET A 296 -8.29 -25.54 -2.08
CA MET A 296 -7.71 -26.27 -0.95
C MET A 296 -6.45 -27.05 -1.36
N GLN A 297 -6.39 -27.58 -2.59
CA GLN A 297 -5.17 -28.20 -3.11
C GLN A 297 -4.04 -27.17 -3.29
N ASP A 298 -4.36 -25.98 -3.80
CA ASP A 298 -3.39 -24.90 -3.97
C ASP A 298 -2.85 -24.37 -2.62
N ILE A 299 -3.71 -24.26 -1.60
CA ILE A 299 -3.29 -23.95 -0.23
C ILE A 299 -2.33 -25.00 0.31
N LYS A 300 -2.64 -26.29 0.14
CA LYS A 300 -1.77 -27.37 0.60
C LYS A 300 -0.38 -27.30 -0.02
N LYS A 301 -0.29 -27.04 -1.33
CA LYS A 301 0.99 -26.86 -2.04
C LYS A 301 1.77 -25.67 -1.48
N HIS A 302 1.11 -24.53 -1.28
CA HIS A 302 1.71 -23.33 -0.70
C HIS A 302 2.28 -23.59 0.70
N GLN A 303 1.48 -24.20 1.58
CA GLN A 303 1.90 -24.50 2.95
C GLN A 303 3.05 -25.52 3.01
N GLN A 304 3.10 -26.49 2.10
CA GLN A 304 4.20 -27.46 2.02
C GLN A 304 5.51 -26.83 1.55
N ALA A 305 5.43 -25.81 0.69
CA ALA A 305 6.60 -25.10 0.18
C ALA A 305 7.10 -24.00 1.14
N LEU A 306 6.21 -23.43 1.95
CA LEU A 306 6.51 -22.32 2.84
C LEU A 306 7.36 -22.77 4.04
N LYS A 307 8.52 -22.13 4.20
CA LYS A 307 9.34 -22.19 5.42
C LYS A 307 9.26 -20.83 6.12
N PRO A 308 8.44 -20.66 7.18
CA PRO A 308 8.30 -19.38 7.86
C PRO A 308 9.63 -18.89 8.42
N ALA A 309 9.95 -17.62 8.20
CA ALA A 309 11.08 -16.96 8.84
C ALA A 309 10.80 -16.72 10.33
N PRO A 310 11.84 -16.60 11.19
CA PRO A 310 11.67 -16.17 12.57
C PRO A 310 10.97 -14.81 12.67
N SER A 311 10.07 -14.67 13.65
CA SER A 311 9.40 -13.38 13.89
C SER A 311 10.40 -12.29 14.25
N GLN A 312 10.23 -11.12 13.65
CA GLN A 312 10.95 -9.90 14.01
C GLN A 312 10.10 -8.95 14.88
N LEU A 313 8.83 -9.31 15.14
CA LEU A 313 7.87 -8.48 15.87
C LEU A 313 7.64 -8.98 17.31
N GLU A 314 8.11 -10.18 17.63
CA GLU A 314 8.02 -10.82 18.95
C GLU A 314 9.41 -10.89 19.64
N LEU A 315 10.35 -10.04 19.22
CA LEU A 315 11.69 -9.93 19.78
C LEU A 315 11.70 -9.28 21.16
#